data_AF-A0A023WSN0-F1
#
_entry.id   AF-A0A023WSN0-F1
#
_cell.length_a   1.000
_cell.length_b   1.000
_cell.length_c   1.000
_cell.angle_alpha   90.00
_cell.angle_beta   90.00
_cell.angle_gamma   90.00
#
_symmetry.space_group_name_H-M   'P 1'
#
loop_
_entity.id
_entity.type
_entity.pdbx_description
1 polymer ?
#
loop_
_entity_poly.entity_id
_entity_poly.type
_entity_poly.pdbx_seq_one_letter_code
_entity_poly.pdbx_strand_id
1 'polypeptide(L)'
;MDQGFLKPSKRRLADLVVTRPMLDEGIALLDELFRRFELKGHPVSLSPGDRIYRRVGVDVRENPGKTAEHRYPSLWVPSKPTVVFIGTVAIGLTLFELTETKEARYIDGEYVPLEQAEQHRPRHGWPHWPWTTQHAFATGRFCLQAYSPYPLADWSETWRERKSGDLRKRLDTIVRAVRAAAPLVAQLVEEGELAEQVRRREQEAQWQRHLEERERQRREKARQDARNELLQIIASWDEAQRIDSFFAAARAQLRQRNDDAHDVLLERLDNARSLIGEPDPLAALLGWKTPEER
;
A
#
# COMPACT_ATOMS: atom_id res chain seq x y z
N MET A 1 9.78 12.30 21.01
CA MET A 1 9.83 11.56 22.29
C MET A 1 8.39 11.29 22.73
N ASP A 2 8.15 10.17 23.42
CA ASP A 2 6.80 9.69 23.77
C ASP A 2 6.07 10.72 24.65
N GLN A 3 4.81 11.04 24.35
CA GLN A 3 3.93 11.84 25.24
C GLN A 3 3.53 11.02 26.50
N GLY A 4 4.42 10.15 27.00
CA GLY A 4 4.22 9.33 28.18
C GLY A 4 3.30 8.11 28.02
N PHE A 5 2.79 7.83 26.82
CA PHE A 5 1.91 6.68 26.59
C PHE A 5 2.65 5.36 26.79
N LEU A 6 1.99 4.42 27.46
CA LEU A 6 2.55 3.10 27.72
C LEU A 6 2.70 2.29 26.43
N LYS A 7 3.79 1.55 26.34
CA LYS A 7 4.07 0.60 25.25
C LYS A 7 4.36 -0.79 25.82
N PRO A 8 3.33 -1.55 26.24
CA PRO A 8 3.51 -2.90 26.73
C PRO A 8 4.24 -3.80 25.72
N SER A 9 5.16 -4.64 26.20
CA SER A 9 5.82 -5.64 25.35
C SER A 9 4.87 -6.77 24.96
N LYS A 10 3.93 -7.13 25.84
CA LYS A 10 2.86 -8.09 25.57
C LYS A 10 1.85 -7.49 24.59
N ARG A 11 1.47 -8.25 23.56
CA ARG A 11 0.54 -7.79 22.51
C ARG A 11 -0.89 -8.34 22.64
N ARG A 12 -1.11 -9.40 23.42
CA ARG A 12 -2.44 -9.96 23.70
C ARG A 12 -3.02 -9.31 24.97
N LEU A 13 -3.40 -8.05 24.85
CA LEU A 13 -4.01 -7.26 25.92
C LEU A 13 -5.25 -6.54 25.37
N ALA A 14 -6.12 -6.10 26.27
CA ALA A 14 -7.23 -5.22 25.91
C ALA A 14 -6.71 -3.93 25.26
N ASP A 15 -7.51 -3.34 24.37
CA ASP A 15 -7.13 -2.15 23.62
C ASP A 15 -7.23 -0.89 24.49
N LEU A 16 -6.16 -0.64 25.25
CA LEU A 16 -6.03 0.45 26.19
C LEU A 16 -4.79 1.29 25.85
N VAL A 17 -5.00 2.55 25.49
CA VAL A 17 -3.92 3.49 25.12
C VAL A 17 -3.89 4.65 26.10
N VAL A 18 -3.07 4.53 27.14
CA VAL A 18 -3.05 5.46 28.27
C VAL A 18 -1.63 5.74 28.74
N THR A 19 -1.45 6.84 29.47
CA THR A 19 -0.21 7.10 30.21
C THR A 19 -0.14 6.27 31.49
N ARG A 20 1.05 6.18 32.10
CA ARG A 20 1.24 5.43 33.35
C ARG A 20 0.29 5.85 34.48
N PRO A 21 0.05 7.15 34.76
CA PRO A 21 -0.86 7.56 35.84
C PRO A 21 -2.31 7.10 35.65
N MET A 22 -2.76 6.98 34.39
CA MET A 22 -4.15 6.63 34.07
C MET A 22 -4.37 5.14 33.85
N LEU A 23 -3.37 4.30 34.10
CA LEU A 23 -3.46 2.85 33.85
C LEU A 23 -4.54 2.17 34.70
N ASP A 24 -4.51 2.39 36.01
CA ASP A 24 -5.42 1.72 36.94
C ASP A 24 -6.88 2.15 36.71
N GLU A 25 -7.11 3.46 36.51
CA GLU A 25 -8.43 3.99 36.17
C GLU A 25 -8.93 3.49 34.81
N GLY A 26 -8.03 3.39 33.82
CA GLY A 26 -8.36 2.87 32.50
C GLY A 26 -8.75 1.39 32.53
N ILE A 27 -8.03 0.57 33.30
CA ILE A 27 -8.36 -0.85 33.52
C ILE A 27 -9.70 -0.97 34.24
N ALA A 28 -9.92 -0.22 35.31
CA ALA A 28 -11.16 -0.25 36.07
C ALA A 28 -12.36 0.13 35.19
N LEU A 29 -12.21 1.15 34.34
CA LEU A 29 -13.26 1.59 33.43
C LEU A 29 -13.59 0.53 32.37
N LEU A 30 -12.57 -0.13 31.80
CA LEU A 30 -12.77 -1.23 30.84
C LEU A 30 -13.43 -2.44 31.50
N ASP A 31 -12.99 -2.86 32.69
CA ASP A 31 -13.60 -3.96 33.43
C ASP A 31 -15.09 -3.70 33.69
N GLU A 32 -15.44 -2.47 34.10
CA GLU A 32 -16.83 -2.10 34.33
C GLU A 32 -17.68 -2.06 33.05
N LEU A 33 -17.07 -1.68 31.93
CA LEU A 33 -17.72 -1.71 30.61
C LEU A 33 -17.96 -3.14 30.16
N PHE A 34 -16.95 -4.01 30.28
CA PHE A 34 -17.03 -5.40 29.85
C PHE A 34 -18.08 -6.18 30.65
N ARG A 35 -18.07 -6.04 31.98
CA ARG A 35 -19.10 -6.63 32.84
C ARG A 35 -20.52 -6.21 32.43
N ARG A 36 -20.74 -4.95 32.06
CA ARG A 36 -22.06 -4.48 31.60
C ARG A 36 -22.51 -5.12 30.29
N PHE A 37 -21.59 -5.39 29.36
CA PHE A 37 -21.89 -6.13 28.15
C PHE A 37 -22.20 -7.59 28.46
N GLU A 38 -21.35 -8.25 29.26
CA GLU A 38 -21.51 -9.65 29.64
C GLU A 38 -22.81 -9.90 30.42
N LEU A 39 -23.17 -9.03 31.37
CA LEU A 39 -24.44 -9.09 32.09
C LEU A 39 -25.67 -8.98 31.18
N LYS A 40 -25.51 -8.37 30.00
CA LYS A 40 -26.57 -8.25 28.99
C LYS A 40 -26.48 -9.35 27.92
N GLY A 41 -25.64 -10.36 28.12
CA GLY A 41 -25.46 -11.52 27.24
C GLY A 41 -24.55 -11.27 26.04
N HIS A 42 -23.74 -10.21 26.04
CA HIS A 42 -22.82 -9.87 24.95
C HIS A 42 -21.37 -10.16 25.40
N PRO A 43 -20.77 -11.28 24.98
CA PRO A 43 -19.43 -11.64 25.45
C PRO A 43 -18.38 -10.70 24.86
N VAL A 44 -17.39 -10.35 25.69
CA VAL A 44 -16.25 -9.54 25.28
C VAL A 44 -15.00 -10.42 25.25
N SER A 45 -14.24 -10.34 24.16
CA SER A 45 -13.01 -11.10 24.02
C SER A 45 -12.01 -10.38 23.13
N LEU A 46 -10.78 -10.88 23.06
CA LEU A 46 -9.94 -10.60 21.91
C LEU A 46 -10.56 -11.29 20.69
N SER A 47 -10.46 -10.65 19.53
CA SER A 47 -11.01 -11.20 18.28
C SER A 47 -10.53 -12.64 18.01
N PRO A 48 -11.41 -13.52 17.51
CA PRO A 48 -11.05 -14.88 17.12
C PRO A 48 -10.14 -14.89 15.88
N GLY A 49 -9.75 -16.08 15.43
CA GLY A 49 -8.94 -16.28 14.22
C GLY A 49 -9.73 -16.84 13.04
N ASP A 50 -11.05 -16.84 13.15
CA ASP A 50 -12.03 -17.30 12.16
C ASP A 50 -12.19 -16.34 10.99
N ARG A 51 -11.97 -15.04 11.21
CA ARG A 51 -12.07 -13.96 10.21
C ARG A 51 -10.98 -12.92 10.38
N ILE A 52 -10.84 -12.06 9.38
CA ILE A 52 -9.95 -10.90 9.44
C ILE A 52 -10.67 -9.77 10.20
N TYR A 53 -10.13 -9.43 11.36
CA TYR A 53 -10.55 -8.28 12.16
C TYR A 53 -9.46 -7.21 12.13
N ARG A 54 -9.81 -5.99 11.74
CA ARG A 54 -8.91 -4.84 11.65
C ARG A 54 -9.25 -3.82 12.75
N ARG A 55 -8.23 -3.41 13.50
CA ARG A 55 -8.33 -2.29 14.45
C ARG A 55 -8.43 -0.98 13.67
N VAL A 56 -9.37 -0.10 14.04
CA VAL A 56 -9.42 1.27 13.52
C VAL A 56 -8.39 2.16 14.22
N GLY A 57 -7.89 3.17 13.51
CA GLY A 57 -6.95 4.15 14.06
C GLY A 57 -7.57 4.95 15.20
N VAL A 58 -6.72 5.36 16.15
CA VAL A 58 -7.11 6.21 17.28
C VAL A 58 -6.46 7.57 17.12
N ASP A 59 -7.26 8.62 17.23
CA ASP A 59 -6.81 10.01 17.32
C ASP A 59 -6.96 10.46 18.78
N VAL A 60 -5.84 10.61 19.48
CA VAL A 60 -5.83 10.97 20.89
C VAL A 60 -6.07 12.46 21.12
N ARG A 61 -6.04 13.29 20.07
CA ARG A 61 -6.24 14.73 20.22
C ARG A 61 -7.66 15.03 20.63
N GLU A 62 -7.82 15.87 21.66
CA GLU A 62 -9.14 16.31 22.11
C GLU A 62 -9.91 16.99 20.98
N ASN A 63 -9.21 17.81 20.20
CA ASN A 63 -9.71 18.51 19.02
C ASN A 63 -8.92 18.04 17.78
N PRO A 64 -9.34 16.95 17.11
CA PRO A 64 -8.68 16.49 15.91
C PRO A 64 -8.88 17.52 14.79
N GLY A 65 -7.79 17.89 14.12
CA GLY A 65 -7.84 18.75 12.95
C GLY A 65 -8.38 18.02 11.71
N LYS A 66 -8.44 18.73 10.58
CA LYS A 66 -8.83 18.13 9.27
C LYS A 66 -7.84 17.07 8.77
N THR A 67 -6.60 17.13 9.24
CA THR A 67 -5.53 16.22 8.82
C THR A 67 -5.40 15.07 9.82
N ALA A 68 -5.33 13.85 9.29
CA ALA A 68 -5.01 12.66 10.06
C ALA A 68 -3.67 12.83 10.78
N GLU A 69 -3.63 12.51 12.07
CA GLU A 69 -2.40 12.61 12.86
C GLU A 69 -1.43 11.50 12.46
N HIS A 70 -0.33 11.87 11.80
CA HIS A 70 0.77 10.96 11.52
C HIS A 70 1.74 11.03 12.71
N ARG A 71 1.39 10.33 13.78
CA ARG A 71 2.13 10.37 15.04
C ARG A 71 3.40 9.51 14.98
N TYR A 72 4.54 10.11 15.34
CA TYR A 72 5.79 9.39 15.57
C TYR A 72 6.39 9.73 16.96
N PRO A 73 6.73 8.73 17.80
CA PRO A 73 6.52 7.30 17.58
C PRO A 73 5.03 6.93 17.64
N SER A 74 4.67 5.84 16.96
CA SER A 74 3.28 5.35 16.93
C SER A 74 2.80 4.92 18.32
N LEU A 75 1.48 4.97 18.52
CA LEU A 75 0.83 4.41 19.70
C LEU A 75 0.97 2.90 19.72
N TRP A 76 0.98 2.31 20.91
CA TRP A 76 0.90 0.87 21.05
C TRP A 76 -0.45 0.36 20.52
N VAL A 77 -0.42 -0.82 19.90
CA VAL A 77 -1.62 -1.50 19.39
C VAL A 77 -1.59 -2.98 19.77
N PRO A 78 -2.74 -3.55 20.19
CA PRO A 78 -2.82 -4.97 20.48
C PRO A 78 -2.64 -5.80 19.19
N SER A 79 -2.18 -7.04 19.32
CA SER A 79 -2.08 -7.95 18.16
C SER A 79 -3.46 -8.41 17.68
N LYS A 80 -4.48 -8.30 18.52
CA LYS A 80 -5.87 -8.63 18.22
C LYS A 80 -6.78 -7.54 18.78
N PRO A 81 -7.71 -6.98 17.98
CA PRO A 81 -8.74 -6.08 18.49
C PRO A 81 -9.50 -6.69 19.68
N THR A 82 -9.84 -5.86 20.66
CA THR A 82 -10.84 -6.21 21.68
C THR A 82 -12.22 -6.01 21.05
N VAL A 83 -13.06 -7.04 21.11
CA VAL A 83 -14.38 -7.04 20.48
C VAL A 83 -15.46 -7.45 21.46
N VAL A 84 -16.64 -6.87 21.30
CA VAL A 84 -17.88 -7.36 21.90
C VAL A 84 -18.74 -8.01 20.81
N PHE A 85 -19.31 -9.17 21.11
CA PHE A 85 -20.22 -9.86 20.19
C PHE A 85 -21.67 -9.53 20.53
N ILE A 86 -22.41 -9.04 19.54
CA ILE A 86 -23.84 -8.73 19.63
C ILE A 86 -24.55 -9.60 18.60
N GLY A 87 -25.05 -10.75 19.07
CA GLY A 87 -25.45 -11.83 18.17
C GLY A 87 -24.24 -12.38 17.42
N THR A 88 -24.25 -12.27 16.08
CA THR A 88 -23.16 -12.71 15.19
C THR A 88 -22.19 -11.60 14.81
N VAL A 89 -22.49 -10.36 15.20
CA VAL A 89 -21.72 -9.17 14.81
C VAL A 89 -20.67 -8.86 15.87
N ALA A 90 -19.41 -8.74 15.47
CA ALA A 90 -18.34 -8.23 16.31
C ALA A 90 -18.27 -6.70 16.20
N ILE A 91 -18.16 -6.02 17.34
CA ILE A 91 -17.87 -4.58 17.42
C ILE A 91 -16.56 -4.40 18.18
N GLY A 92 -15.59 -3.73 17.55
CA GLY A 92 -14.32 -3.40 18.16
C GLY A 92 -14.46 -2.30 19.21
N LEU A 93 -13.72 -2.42 20.31
CA LEU A 93 -13.69 -1.45 21.41
C LEU A 93 -12.24 -1.00 21.65
N THR A 94 -12.06 0.31 21.81
CA THR A 94 -10.78 0.90 22.20
C THR A 94 -11.00 2.00 23.23
N LEU A 95 -10.28 1.95 24.35
CA LEU A 95 -10.24 3.05 25.32
C LEU A 95 -8.88 3.75 25.22
N PHE A 96 -8.89 5.07 25.15
CA PHE A 96 -7.66 5.85 25.10
C PHE A 96 -7.77 7.15 25.88
N GLU A 97 -6.62 7.62 26.36
CA GLU A 97 -6.50 8.91 27.02
C GLU A 97 -6.36 10.05 25.99
N LEU A 98 -7.08 11.14 26.22
CA LEU A 98 -7.07 12.32 25.38
C LEU A 98 -5.85 13.20 25.67
N THR A 99 -5.38 13.87 24.63
CA THR A 99 -4.29 14.85 24.70
C THR A 99 -4.77 16.23 24.31
N GLU A 100 -4.30 17.24 25.01
CA GLU A 100 -4.48 18.65 24.69
C GLU A 100 -3.14 19.27 24.28
N THR A 101 -3.16 20.17 23.31
CA THR A 101 -1.97 20.91 22.91
C THR A 101 -1.87 22.15 23.80
N LYS A 102 -0.77 22.27 24.53
CA LYS A 102 -0.44 23.42 25.37
C LYS A 102 0.93 23.97 24.99
N GLU A 103 1.14 25.24 25.28
CA GLU A 103 2.50 25.80 25.25
C GLU A 103 3.34 25.15 26.34
N ALA A 104 4.52 24.70 25.94
CA ALA A 104 5.47 24.02 26.79
C ALA A 104 6.84 24.68 26.72
N ARG A 105 7.57 24.55 27.82
CA ARG A 105 8.99 24.84 27.88
C ARG A 105 9.75 23.52 28.04
N TYR A 106 10.88 23.40 27.35
CA TYR A 106 11.78 22.27 27.53
C TYR A 106 12.73 22.55 28.69
N ILE A 107 12.65 21.76 29.75
CA ILE A 107 13.41 21.91 31.00
C ILE A 107 14.01 20.56 31.33
N ASP A 108 15.33 20.49 31.50
CA ASP A 108 16.07 19.30 31.98
C ASP A 108 15.73 17.97 31.26
N GLY A 109 15.44 18.04 29.95
CA GLY A 109 15.14 16.85 29.16
C GLY A 109 13.65 16.58 28.93
N GLU A 110 12.76 17.35 29.55
CA GLU A 110 11.32 17.13 29.52
C GLU A 110 10.56 18.38 29.06
N TYR A 111 9.42 18.17 28.40
CA TYR A 111 8.48 19.25 28.10
C TYR A 111 7.57 19.45 29.31
N VAL A 112 7.58 20.66 29.85
CA VAL A 112 6.72 21.06 30.97
C VAL A 112 5.73 22.11 30.47
N PRO A 113 4.42 21.96 30.73
CA PRO A 113 3.43 22.98 30.41
C PRO A 113 3.83 24.34 30.98
N LEU A 114 3.64 25.42 30.22
CA LEU A 114 4.09 26.76 30.59
C LEU A 114 3.53 27.20 31.95
N GLU A 115 2.26 26.89 32.23
CA GLU A 115 1.61 27.16 33.51
C GLU A 115 2.35 26.53 34.71
N GLN A 116 2.84 25.30 34.55
CA GLN A 116 3.60 24.59 35.58
C GLN A 116 5.05 25.10 35.66
N ALA A 117 5.67 25.38 34.50
CA ALA A 117 7.01 25.91 34.45
C ALA A 117 7.11 27.29 35.14
N GLU A 118 6.14 28.18 34.93
CA GLU A 118 6.11 29.51 35.56
C GLU A 118 5.90 29.45 37.08
N GLN A 119 5.26 28.41 37.62
CA GLN A 119 5.14 28.21 39.08
C GLN A 119 6.50 27.99 39.74
N HIS A 120 7.45 27.40 39.01
CA HIS A 120 8.80 27.09 39.48
C HIS A 120 9.86 27.99 38.82
N ARG A 121 9.48 29.22 38.47
CA ARG A 121 10.37 30.16 37.77
C ARG A 121 11.67 30.40 38.57
N PRO A 122 12.86 30.26 37.94
CA PRO A 122 14.13 30.55 38.59
C PRO A 122 14.23 32.01 39.04
N ARG A 123 14.91 32.27 40.17
CA ARG A 123 15.11 33.63 40.71
C ARG A 123 15.83 34.56 39.73
N HIS A 124 16.72 34.03 38.90
CA HIS A 124 17.46 34.80 37.88
C HIS A 124 16.67 34.99 36.58
N GLY A 125 15.40 34.58 36.53
CA GLY A 125 14.61 34.55 35.32
C GLY A 125 14.99 33.37 34.41
N TRP A 126 14.27 33.27 33.29
CA TRP A 126 14.59 32.27 32.27
C TRP A 126 15.83 32.68 31.48
N PRO A 127 16.63 31.73 30.97
CA PRO A 127 17.74 32.01 30.07
C PRO A 127 17.29 32.86 28.86
N HIS A 128 18.23 33.58 28.25
CA HIS A 128 17.98 34.52 27.15
C HIS A 128 17.47 33.88 25.84
N TRP A 129 17.40 32.54 25.75
CA TRP A 129 16.74 31.79 24.68
C TRP A 129 15.46 31.06 25.15
N PRO A 130 14.41 31.77 25.58
CA PRO A 130 13.22 31.16 26.16
C PRO A 130 12.21 30.78 25.05
N TRP A 131 12.59 29.93 24.10
CA TRP A 131 11.60 29.47 23.13
C TRP A 131 10.59 28.53 23.81
N THR A 132 9.31 28.82 23.62
CA THR A 132 8.21 27.90 23.94
C THR A 132 7.83 27.15 22.67
N THR A 133 7.22 25.98 22.83
CA THR A 133 6.69 25.21 21.71
C THR A 133 5.32 24.67 22.05
N GLN A 134 4.50 24.45 21.02
CA GLN A 134 3.24 23.73 21.17
C GLN A 134 3.55 22.25 21.36
N HIS A 135 3.15 21.68 22.48
CA HIS A 135 3.36 20.28 22.81
C HIS A 135 2.07 19.65 23.31
N ALA A 136 1.82 18.39 22.92
CA ALA A 136 0.63 17.67 23.35
C ALA A 136 0.89 16.98 24.70
N PHE A 137 -0.03 17.18 25.65
CA PHE A 137 -0.01 16.60 26.98
C PHE A 137 -1.25 15.76 27.21
N ALA A 138 -1.07 14.63 27.90
CA ALA A 138 -2.17 13.78 28.30
C ALA A 138 -3.02 14.50 29.37
N THR A 139 -4.34 14.44 29.22
CA THR A 139 -5.30 15.23 30.00
C THR A 139 -5.84 14.50 31.22
N GLY A 140 -5.59 13.20 31.36
CA GLY A 140 -6.28 12.36 32.35
C GLY A 140 -7.77 12.11 32.05
N ARG A 141 -8.24 12.48 30.85
CA ARG A 141 -9.63 12.24 30.40
C ARG A 141 -9.66 11.15 29.35
N PHE A 142 -10.67 10.30 29.40
CA PHE A 142 -10.80 9.17 28.49
C PHE A 142 -11.68 9.46 27.27
N CYS A 143 -11.44 8.71 26.21
CA CYS A 143 -12.32 8.54 25.08
C CYS A 143 -12.48 7.06 24.78
N LEU A 144 -13.74 6.61 24.69
CA LEU A 144 -14.07 5.28 24.19
C LEU A 144 -14.42 5.38 22.72
N GLN A 145 -13.88 4.48 21.91
CA GLN A 145 -14.23 4.27 20.51
C GLN A 145 -14.84 2.88 20.34
N ALA A 146 -16.02 2.82 19.73
CA ALA A 146 -16.58 1.61 19.16
C ALA A 146 -16.45 1.68 17.64
N TYR A 147 -16.17 0.55 16.99
CA TYR A 147 -15.97 0.53 15.54
C TYR A 147 -16.30 -0.82 14.94
N SER A 148 -16.57 -0.84 13.63
CA SER A 148 -16.66 -2.05 12.85
C SER A 148 -15.25 -2.60 12.63
N PRO A 149 -14.94 -3.82 13.10
CA PRO A 149 -13.65 -4.43 12.88
C PRO A 149 -13.55 -5.08 11.48
N TYR A 150 -14.61 -5.03 10.67
CA TYR A 150 -14.65 -5.66 9.36
C TYR A 150 -14.08 -4.71 8.30
N PRO A 151 -13.14 -5.16 7.44
CA PRO A 151 -12.49 -4.29 6.46
C PRO A 151 -13.43 -3.61 5.44
N LEU A 152 -14.62 -4.17 5.23
CA LEU A 152 -15.59 -3.72 4.21
C LEU A 152 -16.71 -2.84 4.78
N ALA A 153 -16.76 -2.66 6.11
CA ALA A 153 -17.79 -1.87 6.76
C ALA A 153 -17.16 -0.72 7.53
N ASP A 154 -17.29 0.49 7.01
CA ASP A 154 -16.79 1.71 7.65
C ASP A 154 -17.84 2.25 8.62
N TRP A 155 -17.66 1.95 9.91
CA TRP A 155 -18.47 2.50 10.98
C TRP A 155 -17.61 2.70 12.22
N SER A 156 -17.72 3.87 12.84
CA SER A 156 -17.17 4.13 14.16
C SER A 156 -17.96 5.19 14.91
N GLU A 157 -18.00 5.06 16.23
CA GLU A 157 -18.60 6.02 17.15
C GLU A 157 -17.64 6.28 18.31
N THR A 158 -17.59 7.53 18.79
CA THR A 158 -16.67 7.92 19.88
C THR A 158 -17.39 8.68 20.97
N TRP A 159 -17.02 8.40 22.22
CA TRP A 159 -17.52 9.08 23.41
C TRP A 159 -16.35 9.65 24.20
N ARG A 160 -16.19 10.97 24.12
CA ARG A 160 -15.14 11.73 24.80
C ARG A 160 -15.61 12.22 26.16
N GLU A 161 -14.77 12.10 27.17
CA GLU A 161 -14.96 12.76 28.45
C GLU A 161 -14.77 14.26 28.32
N ARG A 162 -15.79 15.01 28.75
CA ARG A 162 -15.66 16.47 28.95
C ARG A 162 -15.01 16.78 30.29
N LYS A 163 -15.41 16.02 31.32
CA LYS A 163 -14.88 16.06 32.68
C LYS A 163 -14.48 14.65 33.07
N SER A 164 -13.40 14.51 33.83
CA SER A 164 -12.92 13.20 34.30
C SER A 164 -14.04 12.46 35.03
N GLY A 165 -14.25 11.19 34.67
CA GLY A 165 -15.28 10.33 35.24
C GLY A 165 -16.69 10.50 34.65
N ASP A 166 -16.91 11.40 33.69
CA ASP A 166 -18.19 11.51 32.97
C ASP A 166 -18.49 10.27 32.12
N LEU A 167 -17.46 9.65 31.51
CA LEU A 167 -17.63 8.49 30.66
C LEU A 167 -18.13 7.28 31.45
N ARG A 168 -17.63 7.13 32.68
CA ARG A 168 -18.06 6.09 33.62
C ARG A 168 -19.56 6.16 33.94
N LYS A 169 -20.10 7.37 34.09
CA LYS A 169 -21.55 7.59 34.33
C LYS A 169 -22.40 7.27 33.10
N ARG A 170 -21.81 7.30 31.90
CA ARG A 170 -22.48 7.12 30.61
C ARG A 170 -22.37 5.70 30.06
N LEU A 171 -21.72 4.77 30.76
CA LEU A 171 -21.49 3.40 30.27
C LEU A 171 -22.79 2.69 29.87
N ASP A 172 -23.87 2.85 30.62
CA ASP A 172 -25.15 2.23 30.26
C ASP A 172 -25.76 2.79 28.97
N THR A 173 -25.59 4.09 28.72
CA THR A 173 -25.99 4.72 27.46
C THR A 173 -25.13 4.22 26.31
N ILE A 174 -23.81 4.11 26.51
CA ILE A 174 -22.87 3.59 25.52
C ILE A 174 -23.21 2.15 25.15
N VAL A 175 -23.43 1.29 26.15
CA VAL A 175 -23.80 -0.12 25.91
C VAL A 175 -25.10 -0.22 25.11
N ARG A 176 -26.07 0.67 25.35
CA ARG A 176 -27.30 0.74 24.53
C ARG A 176 -27.00 1.19 23.10
N ALA A 177 -26.18 2.23 22.92
CA ALA A 177 -25.80 2.74 21.61
C ALA A 177 -25.06 1.68 20.77
N VAL A 178 -24.05 1.03 21.35
CA VAL A 178 -23.29 -0.05 20.70
C VAL A 178 -24.19 -1.22 20.31
N ARG A 179 -25.15 -1.61 21.16
CA ARG A 179 -26.15 -2.64 20.82
C ARG A 179 -27.08 -2.21 19.69
N ALA A 180 -27.52 -0.96 19.69
CA ALA A 180 -28.39 -0.42 18.65
C ALA A 180 -27.67 -0.29 17.30
N ALA A 181 -26.34 -0.14 17.30
CA ALA A 181 -25.53 -0.07 16.10
C ALA A 181 -25.27 -1.44 15.44
N ALA A 182 -25.41 -2.56 16.15
CA ALA A 182 -25.08 -3.88 15.62
C ALA A 182 -25.83 -4.24 14.32
N PRO A 183 -27.16 -3.99 14.17
CA PRO A 183 -27.85 -4.24 12.90
C PRO A 183 -27.34 -3.39 11.75
N LEU A 184 -26.98 -2.13 12.01
CA LEU A 184 -26.40 -1.24 11.00
C LEU A 184 -25.02 -1.77 10.54
N VAL A 185 -24.18 -2.20 11.48
CA VAL A 185 -22.88 -2.79 11.15
C VAL A 185 -23.06 -4.08 10.33
N ALA A 186 -24.03 -4.94 10.67
CA ALA A 186 -24.33 -6.12 9.88
C ALA A 186 -24.69 -5.78 8.43
N GLN A 187 -25.57 -4.80 8.24
CA GLN A 187 -25.97 -4.33 6.91
C GLN A 187 -24.77 -3.81 6.10
N LEU A 188 -23.91 -2.98 6.71
CA LEU A 188 -22.72 -2.44 6.04
C LEU A 188 -21.73 -3.55 5.63
N VAL A 189 -21.62 -4.61 6.44
CA VAL A 189 -20.77 -5.76 6.10
C VAL A 189 -21.32 -6.51 4.90
N GLU A 190 -22.62 -6.80 4.88
CA GLU A 190 -23.28 -7.49 3.77
C GLU A 190 -23.18 -6.69 2.47
N GLU A 191 -23.46 -5.40 2.51
CA GLU A 191 -23.32 -4.49 1.35
C GLU A 191 -21.88 -4.45 0.83
N GLY A 192 -20.90 -4.37 1.75
CA GLY A 192 -19.49 -4.37 1.41
C GLY A 192 -19.01 -5.68 0.78
N GLU A 193 -19.45 -6.83 1.31
CA GLU A 193 -19.13 -8.15 0.76
C GLU A 193 -19.73 -8.34 -0.65
N LEU A 194 -20.97 -7.90 -0.88
CA LEU A 194 -21.61 -7.95 -2.20
C LEU A 194 -20.87 -7.08 -3.22
N ALA A 195 -20.53 -5.84 -2.85
CA ALA A 195 -19.80 -4.92 -3.74
C ALA A 195 -18.41 -5.47 -4.11
N GLU A 196 -17.71 -6.10 -3.16
CA GLU A 196 -16.42 -6.72 -3.44
C GLU A 196 -16.55 -7.91 -4.40
N GLN A 197 -17.57 -8.75 -4.24
CA GLN A 197 -17.82 -9.87 -5.14
C GLN A 197 -18.07 -9.41 -6.58
N VAL A 198 -18.88 -8.36 -6.77
CA VAL A 198 -19.13 -7.77 -8.09
C VAL A 198 -17.82 -7.24 -8.68
N ARG A 199 -17.05 -6.47 -7.90
CA ARG A 199 -15.76 -5.92 -8.35
C ARG A 199 -14.76 -7.00 -8.75
N ARG A 200 -14.68 -8.11 -8.00
CA ARG A 200 -13.79 -9.24 -8.34
C ARG A 200 -14.17 -9.86 -9.68
N ARG A 201 -15.47 -10.10 -9.92
CA ARG A 201 -15.96 -10.61 -11.21
C ARG A 201 -15.63 -9.67 -12.36
N GLU A 202 -15.80 -8.37 -12.17
CA GLU A 202 -15.45 -7.36 -13.19
C GLU A 202 -13.95 -7.33 -13.47
N GLN A 203 -13.11 -7.37 -12.42
CA GLN A 203 -11.65 -7.42 -12.54
C GLN A 203 -11.19 -8.69 -13.27
N GLU A 204 -11.76 -9.85 -12.94
CA GLU A 204 -11.48 -11.11 -13.63
C GLU A 204 -11.86 -11.03 -15.10
N ALA A 205 -13.05 -10.51 -15.43
CA ALA A 205 -13.49 -10.34 -16.82
C ALA A 205 -12.60 -9.36 -17.60
N GLN A 206 -12.20 -8.25 -16.99
CA GLN A 206 -11.27 -7.30 -17.59
C GLN A 206 -9.88 -7.92 -17.80
N TRP A 207 -9.40 -8.68 -16.83
CA TRP A 207 -8.13 -9.39 -16.92
C TRP A 207 -8.12 -10.40 -18.07
N GLN A 208 -9.20 -11.19 -18.22
CA GLN A 208 -9.33 -12.14 -19.33
C GLN A 208 -9.32 -11.43 -20.68
N ARG A 209 -10.07 -10.33 -20.84
CA ARG A 209 -10.05 -9.53 -22.08
C ARG A 209 -8.65 -9.01 -22.40
N HIS A 210 -7.95 -8.49 -21.39
CA HIS A 210 -6.59 -7.99 -21.56
C HIS A 210 -5.61 -9.10 -21.95
N LEU A 211 -5.75 -10.31 -21.39
CA LEU A 211 -4.95 -11.47 -21.79
C LEU A 211 -5.21 -11.86 -23.25
N GLU A 212 -6.48 -11.95 -23.66
CA GLU A 212 -6.87 -12.25 -25.04
C GLU A 212 -6.33 -11.20 -26.03
N GLU A 213 -6.45 -9.91 -25.70
CA GLU A 213 -5.91 -8.82 -26.50
C GLU A 213 -4.39 -8.91 -26.63
N ARG A 214 -3.68 -9.18 -25.52
CA ARG A 214 -2.23 -9.39 -25.56
C ARG A 214 -1.83 -10.61 -26.38
N GLU A 215 -2.61 -11.69 -26.34
CA GLU A 215 -2.37 -12.84 -27.22
C GLU A 215 -2.55 -12.49 -28.70
N ARG A 216 -3.63 -11.78 -29.04
CA ARG A 216 -3.87 -11.31 -30.42
C ARG A 216 -2.73 -10.42 -30.90
N GLN A 217 -2.34 -9.43 -30.10
CA GLN A 217 -1.22 -8.54 -30.42
C GLN A 217 0.09 -9.30 -30.57
N ARG A 218 0.37 -10.29 -29.70
CA ARG A 218 1.56 -11.13 -29.83
C ARG A 218 1.56 -11.93 -31.13
N ARG A 219 0.43 -12.53 -31.50
CA ARG A 219 0.29 -13.29 -32.76
C ARG A 219 0.43 -12.40 -33.99
N GLU A 220 -0.21 -11.23 -33.99
CA GLU A 220 -0.10 -10.26 -35.08
C GLU A 220 1.33 -9.74 -35.23
N LYS A 221 1.99 -9.43 -34.11
CA LYS A 221 3.39 -9.01 -34.11
C LYS A 221 4.31 -10.12 -34.60
N ALA A 222 4.18 -11.35 -34.09
CA ALA A 222 4.98 -12.48 -34.56
C ALA A 222 4.80 -12.71 -36.06
N ARG A 223 3.58 -12.56 -36.57
CA ARG A 223 3.28 -12.63 -38.01
C ARG A 223 3.94 -11.50 -38.79
N GLN A 224 3.87 -10.26 -38.29
CA GLN A 224 4.47 -9.11 -38.95
C GLN A 224 6.00 -9.18 -38.95
N ASP A 225 6.60 -9.58 -37.82
CA ASP A 225 8.04 -9.74 -37.66
C ASP A 225 8.56 -10.85 -38.59
N ALA A 226 7.91 -12.02 -38.61
CA ALA A 226 8.26 -13.10 -39.53
C ALA A 226 8.13 -12.68 -41.00
N ARG A 227 7.08 -11.91 -41.35
CA ARG A 227 6.90 -11.37 -42.71
C ARG A 227 8.01 -10.39 -43.08
N ASN A 228 8.35 -9.46 -42.19
CA ASN A 228 9.40 -8.47 -42.42
C ASN A 228 10.75 -9.16 -42.60
N GLU A 229 11.06 -10.15 -41.78
CA GLU A 229 12.28 -10.95 -41.87
C GLU A 229 12.35 -11.71 -43.19
N LEU A 230 11.24 -12.33 -43.64
CA LEU A 230 11.19 -12.99 -44.96
C LEU A 230 11.44 -12.00 -46.11
N LEU A 231 10.87 -10.79 -46.05
CA LEU A 231 11.11 -9.76 -47.06
C LEU A 231 12.58 -9.31 -47.08
N GLN A 232 13.23 -9.23 -45.92
CA GLN A 232 14.67 -8.94 -45.83
C GLN A 232 15.50 -10.06 -46.45
N ILE A 233 15.15 -11.33 -46.21
CA ILE A 233 15.81 -12.49 -46.84
C ILE A 233 15.66 -12.42 -48.37
N ILE A 234 14.45 -12.15 -48.88
CA ILE A 234 14.21 -12.01 -50.34
C ILE A 234 15.03 -10.85 -50.92
N ALA A 235 15.09 -9.70 -50.25
CA ALA A 235 15.89 -8.56 -50.72
C ALA A 235 17.39 -8.90 -50.77
N SER A 236 17.90 -9.60 -49.76
CA SER A 236 19.30 -10.07 -49.74
C SER A 236 19.60 -11.07 -50.85
N TRP A 237 18.62 -11.91 -51.22
CA TRP A 237 18.72 -12.85 -52.34
C TRP A 237 18.81 -12.10 -53.68
N ASP A 238 17.94 -11.11 -53.89
CA ASP A 238 17.96 -10.29 -55.12
C ASP A 238 19.28 -9.53 -55.26
N GLU A 239 19.81 -8.98 -54.15
CA GLU A 239 21.12 -8.34 -54.14
C GLU A 239 22.26 -9.32 -54.47
N ALA A 240 22.26 -10.52 -53.88
CA ALA A 240 23.21 -11.57 -54.21
C ALA A 240 23.18 -11.94 -55.70
N GLN A 241 21.99 -12.15 -56.27
CA GLN A 241 21.83 -12.45 -57.70
C GLN A 241 22.27 -11.30 -58.61
N ARG A 242 22.01 -10.04 -58.23
CA ARG A 242 22.47 -8.87 -58.98
C ARG A 242 24.00 -8.77 -58.99
N ILE A 243 24.62 -9.00 -57.83
CA ILE A 243 26.09 -9.01 -57.68
C ILE A 243 26.68 -10.13 -58.56
N ASP A 244 26.17 -11.35 -58.47
CA ASP A 244 26.62 -12.50 -59.30
C ASP A 244 26.48 -12.22 -60.80
N SER A 245 25.32 -11.69 -61.20
CA SER A 245 25.03 -11.37 -62.60
C SER A 245 25.96 -10.27 -63.13
N PHE A 246 26.27 -9.26 -62.32
CA PHE A 246 27.23 -8.21 -62.67
C PHE A 246 28.63 -8.80 -62.92
N PHE A 247 29.15 -9.61 -61.98
CA PHE A 247 30.47 -10.22 -62.14
C PHE A 247 30.52 -11.19 -63.32
N ALA A 248 29.45 -11.98 -63.55
CA ALA A 248 29.35 -12.87 -64.70
C ALA A 248 29.34 -12.09 -66.03
N ALA A 249 28.55 -11.01 -66.12
CA ALA A 249 28.48 -10.16 -67.31
C ALA A 249 29.80 -9.41 -67.57
N ALA A 250 30.45 -8.86 -66.53
CA ALA A 250 31.73 -8.19 -66.64
C ALA A 250 32.83 -9.14 -67.15
N ARG A 251 32.88 -10.37 -66.63
CA ARG A 251 33.78 -11.42 -67.12
C ARG A 251 33.48 -11.83 -68.56
N ALA A 252 32.20 -11.91 -68.94
CA ALA A 252 31.80 -12.23 -70.32
C ALA A 252 32.21 -11.13 -71.32
N GLN A 253 32.11 -9.85 -70.95
CA GLN A 253 32.56 -8.73 -71.78
C GLN A 253 34.08 -8.68 -71.90
N LEU A 254 34.82 -8.96 -70.82
CA LEU A 254 36.29 -9.06 -70.87
C LEU A 254 36.77 -10.14 -71.82
N ARG A 255 36.13 -11.31 -71.84
CA ARG A 255 36.46 -12.40 -72.78
C ARG A 255 36.32 -12.03 -74.26
N GLN A 256 35.53 -11.00 -74.59
CA GLN A 256 35.37 -10.51 -75.96
C GLN A 256 36.41 -9.44 -76.34
N ARG A 257 37.22 -8.98 -75.38
CA ARG A 257 38.16 -7.87 -75.54
C ARG A 257 39.60 -8.35 -75.34
N ASN A 258 40.33 -8.61 -76.43
CA ASN A 258 41.76 -8.94 -76.41
C ASN A 258 42.59 -7.65 -76.45
N ASP A 259 42.80 -7.01 -75.30
CA ASP A 259 43.58 -5.78 -75.16
C ASP A 259 44.62 -5.97 -74.03
N ASP A 260 45.74 -5.24 -74.05
CA ASP A 260 46.87 -5.41 -73.11
C ASP A 260 46.47 -5.16 -71.64
N ALA A 261 45.31 -4.54 -71.41
CA ALA A 261 44.72 -4.28 -70.10
C ALA A 261 43.83 -5.43 -69.55
N HIS A 262 43.66 -6.53 -70.30
CA HIS A 262 42.75 -7.63 -69.95
C HIS A 262 43.07 -8.27 -68.59
N ASP A 263 44.34 -8.63 -68.36
CA ASP A 263 44.75 -9.36 -67.15
C ASP A 263 44.67 -8.50 -65.89
N VAL A 264 45.00 -7.20 -66.02
CA VAL A 264 44.88 -6.22 -64.93
C VAL A 264 43.42 -6.01 -64.51
N LEU A 265 42.48 -6.05 -65.46
CA LEU A 265 41.04 -5.90 -65.19
C LEU A 265 40.44 -7.16 -64.56
N LEU A 266 40.92 -8.35 -64.95
CA LEU A 266 40.55 -9.62 -64.33
C LEU A 266 40.99 -9.70 -62.86
N GLU A 267 42.23 -9.34 -62.57
CA GLU A 267 42.77 -9.31 -61.20
C GLU A 267 41.97 -8.32 -60.33
N ARG A 268 41.56 -7.17 -60.89
CA ARG A 268 40.69 -6.21 -60.19
C ARG A 268 39.29 -6.76 -59.91
N LEU A 269 38.70 -7.52 -60.84
CA LEU A 269 37.40 -8.16 -60.63
C LEU A 269 37.46 -9.24 -59.54
N ASP A 270 38.53 -10.02 -59.50
CA ASP A 270 38.71 -11.06 -58.48
C ASP A 270 38.91 -10.46 -57.08
N ASN A 271 39.72 -9.40 -56.98
CA ASN A 271 39.85 -8.64 -55.75
C ASN A 271 38.52 -8.00 -55.30
N ALA A 272 37.75 -7.43 -56.23
CA ALA A 272 36.43 -6.87 -55.94
C ALA A 272 35.42 -7.94 -55.49
N ARG A 273 35.45 -9.15 -56.07
CA ARG A 273 34.59 -10.27 -55.65
C ARG A 273 34.96 -10.77 -54.25
N SER A 274 36.25 -10.90 -53.95
CA SER A 274 36.73 -11.30 -52.64
C SER A 274 36.36 -10.32 -51.53
N LEU A 275 36.22 -9.03 -51.85
CA LEU A 275 35.90 -7.98 -50.88
C LEU A 275 34.42 -7.94 -50.50
N ILE A 276 33.53 -8.34 -51.43
CA ILE A 276 32.08 -8.38 -51.21
C ILE A 276 31.65 -9.67 -50.48
N GLY A 277 32.41 -10.76 -50.64
CA GLY A 277 32.06 -12.07 -50.09
C GLY A 277 30.96 -12.77 -50.89
N GLU A 278 30.63 -14.01 -50.49
CA GLU A 278 29.57 -14.81 -51.12
C GLU A 278 28.36 -14.85 -50.17
N PRO A 279 27.26 -14.14 -50.47
CA PRO A 279 26.06 -14.22 -49.67
C PRO A 279 25.46 -15.62 -49.80
N ASP A 280 25.13 -16.29 -48.69
CA ASP A 280 24.38 -17.55 -48.66
C ASP A 280 22.93 -17.31 -48.19
N PRO A 281 22.04 -16.90 -49.11
CA PRO A 281 20.65 -16.64 -48.76
C PRO A 281 19.85 -17.93 -48.53
N LEU A 282 20.36 -19.12 -48.90
CA LEU A 282 19.74 -20.42 -48.56
C LEU A 282 19.95 -20.75 -47.08
N ALA A 283 21.13 -20.48 -46.51
CA ALA A 283 21.37 -20.61 -45.08
C ALA A 283 20.49 -19.64 -44.25
N ALA A 284 20.28 -18.42 -44.74
CA ALA A 284 19.38 -17.45 -44.10
C ALA A 284 17.92 -17.90 -44.10
N LEU A 285 17.44 -18.51 -45.20
CA LEU A 285 16.08 -19.06 -45.29
C LEU A 285 15.89 -20.30 -44.40
N LEU A 286 16.91 -21.15 -44.29
CA LEU A 286 16.88 -22.32 -43.39
C LEU A 286 16.82 -21.94 -41.90
N GLY A 287 17.34 -20.76 -41.53
CA GLY A 287 17.28 -20.22 -40.17
C GLY A 287 16.00 -19.42 -39.85
N TRP A 288 15.18 -19.11 -40.85
CA TRP A 288 13.95 -18.34 -40.68
C TRP A 288 12.87 -19.17 -39.98
N LYS A 289 12.20 -18.56 -38.99
CA LYS A 289 11.11 -19.20 -38.25
C LYS A 289 9.75 -18.69 -38.69
N THR A 290 8.82 -19.61 -38.86
CA THR A 290 7.41 -19.27 -39.11
C THR A 290 6.76 -18.62 -37.88
N PRO A 291 5.63 -17.90 -38.05
CA PRO A 291 4.91 -17.30 -36.93
C PRO A 291 4.44 -18.29 -35.86
N GLU A 292 4.33 -19.58 -36.20
CA GLU A 292 3.88 -20.67 -35.31
C GLU A 292 5.04 -21.32 -34.54
N GLU A 293 6.28 -21.20 -35.04
CA GLU A 293 7.50 -21.72 -34.43
C GLU A 293 8.17 -20.70 -33.47
N ARG A 294 7.51 -19.57 -33.20
CA ARG A 294 7.99 -18.44 -32.41
C ARG A 294 7.22 -18.21 -31.11
#